data_AF-A0A5C1QE26-F1
#
_entry.id   AF-A0A5C1QE26-F1
#
_cell.length_a   1.000
_cell.length_b   1.000
_cell.length_c   1.000
_cell.angle_alpha   90.00
_cell.angle_beta   90.00
_cell.angle_gamma   90.00
#
_symmetry.space_group_name_H-M   'P 1'
#
loop_
_entity.id
_entity.type
_entity.pdbx_description
1 polymer ?
#
loop_
_entity_poly.entity_id
_entity_poly.type
_entity_poly.pdbx_seq_one_letter_code
_entity_poly.pdbx_strand_id
1 'polypeptide(L)'
;MYDKLLVVEVINQILQAISRIEYRFKPVTNPDYFLADEAGLEKLDSICMALIGIGESLKNIDKISEKKLFINYTNIPWKRVMGMRDIISHHYFDIDAETVFDVCNSELNKIRIELEKIKEDLLR
;
A
#
# COMPACT_ATOMS: atom_id res chain seq x y z
N MET A 1 15.96 -21.07 0.97
CA MET A 1 14.71 -21.00 1.74
C MET A 1 14.81 -19.70 2.52
N TYR A 2 13.85 -18.81 2.38
CA TYR A 2 13.90 -17.48 3.00
C TYR A 2 13.28 -17.50 4.40
N ASP A 3 13.57 -16.46 5.17
CA ASP A 3 13.04 -16.28 6.51
C ASP A 3 11.55 -15.90 6.46
N LYS A 4 10.68 -16.90 6.69
CA LYS A 4 9.23 -16.71 6.70
C LYS A 4 8.76 -15.80 7.84
N LEU A 5 9.41 -15.85 9.00
CA LEU A 5 9.02 -15.04 10.16
C LEU A 5 9.30 -13.57 9.90
N LEU A 6 10.45 -13.26 9.30
CA LEU A 6 10.78 -11.92 8.87
C LEU A 6 9.78 -11.38 7.83
N VAL A 7 9.38 -12.22 6.86
CA VAL A 7 8.33 -11.83 5.90
C VAL A 7 7.01 -11.53 6.62
N VAL A 8 6.58 -12.39 7.56
CA VAL A 8 5.35 -12.18 8.33
C VAL A 8 5.41 -10.88 9.16
N GLU A 9 6.56 -10.55 9.74
CA GLU A 9 6.76 -9.28 10.44
C GLU A 9 6.53 -8.07 9.52
N VAL A 10 7.14 -8.07 8.34
CA VAL A 10 6.97 -6.99 7.36
C VAL A 10 5.52 -6.93 6.86
N ILE A 11 4.85 -8.07 6.67
CA ILE A 11 3.42 -8.09 6.33
C ILE A 11 2.59 -7.42 7.43
N ASN A 12 2.84 -7.72 8.71
CA ASN A 12 2.12 -7.08 9.81
C ASN A 12 2.35 -5.57 9.85
N GLN A 13 3.56 -5.09 9.55
CA GLN A 13 3.84 -3.66 9.43
C GLN A 13 3.02 -3.01 8.30
N ILE A 14 2.91 -3.68 7.14
CA ILE A 14 2.07 -3.22 6.03
C ILE A 14 0.60 -3.17 6.44
N LEU A 15 0.06 -4.21 7.07
CA LEU A 15 -1.34 -4.25 7.52
C LEU A 15 -1.67 -3.14 8.54
N GLN A 16 -0.71 -2.80 9.41
CA GLN A 16 -0.83 -1.66 10.31
C GLN A 16 -0.83 -0.33 9.55
N ALA A 17 0.03 -0.18 8.55
CA ALA A 17 0.06 1.02 7.70
C ALA A 17 -1.27 1.19 6.93
N ILE A 18 -1.81 0.11 6.35
CA ILE A 18 -3.12 0.10 5.69
C ILE A 18 -4.21 0.57 6.65
N SER A 19 -4.27 0.02 7.87
CA SER A 19 -5.27 0.41 8.87
C SER A 19 -5.18 1.91 9.24
N ARG A 20 -3.97 2.47 9.28
CA ARG A 20 -3.76 3.90 9.51
C ARG A 20 -4.24 4.75 8.33
N ILE A 21 -3.99 4.31 7.10
CA ILE A 21 -4.50 4.99 5.90
C ILE A 21 -6.02 4.98 5.90
N GLU A 22 -6.64 3.82 6.09
CA GLU A 22 -8.10 3.68 6.16
C GLU A 22 -8.72 4.60 7.22
N TYR A 23 -8.10 4.68 8.41
CA TYR A 23 -8.55 5.60 9.45
C TYR A 23 -8.49 7.07 9.01
N ARG A 24 -7.38 7.49 8.40
CA ARG A 24 -7.20 8.86 7.88
C ARG A 24 -8.12 9.15 6.71
N PHE A 25 -8.47 8.13 5.92
CA PHE A 25 -9.29 8.24 4.72
C PHE A 25 -10.80 8.31 5.03
N LYS A 26 -11.25 7.92 6.24
CA LYS A 26 -12.67 7.95 6.65
C LYS A 26 -13.46 9.23 6.29
N PRO A 27 -12.95 10.46 6.48
CA PRO A 27 -13.70 11.67 6.15
C PRO A 27 -13.67 12.02 4.66
N VAL A 28 -12.83 11.35 3.87
CA VAL A 28 -12.63 11.63 2.44
C VAL A 28 -13.77 10.99 1.65
N THR A 29 -14.67 11.81 1.14
CA THR A 29 -15.85 11.35 0.37
C THR A 29 -15.64 11.34 -1.13
N ASN A 30 -14.72 12.18 -1.62
CA ASN A 30 -14.36 12.31 -3.03
C ASN A 30 -12.92 12.86 -3.13
N PRO A 31 -12.33 12.88 -4.35
CA PRO A 31 -11.01 13.48 -4.58
C PRO A 31 -10.91 14.95 -4.17
N ASP A 32 -11.94 15.77 -4.45
CA ASP A 32 -11.93 17.21 -4.16
C ASP A 32 -11.76 17.52 -2.67
N TYR A 33 -12.14 16.60 -1.77
CA TYR A 33 -11.90 16.73 -0.33
C TYR A 33 -10.43 17.01 -0.02
N PHE A 34 -9.49 16.38 -0.75
CA PHE A 34 -8.06 16.59 -0.54
C PHE A 34 -7.60 17.98 -0.95
N LEU A 35 -8.31 18.64 -1.86
CA LEU A 35 -7.92 19.93 -2.44
C LEU A 35 -8.70 21.11 -1.84
N ALA A 36 -9.63 20.83 -0.93
CA ALA A 36 -10.56 21.82 -0.39
C ALA A 36 -9.88 22.86 0.52
N ASP A 37 -8.88 22.43 1.31
CA ASP A 37 -8.13 23.28 2.24
C ASP A 37 -6.76 22.67 2.58
N GLU A 38 -5.97 23.39 3.37
CA GLU A 38 -4.64 22.95 3.82
C GLU A 38 -4.71 21.62 4.59
N ALA A 39 -5.77 21.38 5.37
CA ALA A 39 -5.92 20.13 6.13
C ALA A 39 -6.24 18.94 5.21
N GLY A 40 -6.89 19.17 4.07
CA GLY A 40 -7.05 18.23 2.97
C GLY A 40 -5.70 17.89 2.34
N LEU A 41 -4.89 18.90 2.03
CA LEU A 41 -3.56 18.72 1.41
C LEU A 41 -2.60 17.97 2.34
N GLU A 42 -2.53 18.37 3.61
CA GLU A 42 -1.73 17.65 4.63
C GLU A 42 -2.16 16.17 4.75
N LYS A 43 -3.45 15.89 4.56
CA LYS A 43 -3.99 14.52 4.59
C LYS A 43 -3.55 13.72 3.37
N LEU A 44 -3.63 14.33 2.20
CA LEU A 44 -3.16 13.76 0.94
C LEU A 44 -1.68 13.38 1.06
N ASP A 45 -0.84 14.31 1.52
CA ASP A 45 0.59 14.07 1.75
C ASP A 45 0.83 12.93 2.75
N SER A 46 0.11 12.93 3.86
CA SER A 46 0.21 11.90 4.89
C SER A 46 -0.15 10.49 4.37
N ILE A 47 -1.15 10.40 3.49
CA ILE A 47 -1.58 9.15 2.85
C ILE A 47 -0.57 8.74 1.77
N CYS A 48 -0.13 9.66 0.92
CA CYS A 48 0.89 9.42 -0.09
C CYS A 48 2.17 8.83 0.52
N MET A 49 2.68 9.43 1.59
CA MET A 49 3.87 8.92 2.28
C MET A 49 3.67 7.50 2.84
N ALA A 50 2.48 7.19 3.36
CA ALA A 50 2.16 5.85 3.83
C ALA A 50 2.06 4.82 2.69
N LEU A 51 1.47 5.20 1.55
CA LEU A 51 1.39 4.36 0.34
C LEU A 51 2.78 4.06 -0.23
N ILE A 52 3.66 5.05 -0.27
CA ILE A 52 5.07 4.87 -0.65
C ILE A 52 5.75 3.86 0.28
N GLY A 53 5.56 4.03 1.60
CA GLY A 53 6.09 3.10 2.61
C GLY A 53 5.62 1.66 2.39
N ILE A 54 4.34 1.45 2.09
CA ILE A 54 3.79 0.13 1.76
C ILE A 54 4.49 -0.46 0.52
N GLY A 55 4.67 0.33 -0.54
CA GLY A 55 5.38 -0.10 -1.75
C GLY A 55 6.81 -0.56 -1.47
N GLU A 56 7.56 0.18 -0.64
CA GLU A 56 8.91 -0.18 -0.23
C GLU A 56 8.95 -1.43 0.68
N SER A 57 8.02 -1.58 1.60
CA SER A 57 7.89 -2.79 2.42
C SER A 57 7.59 -4.03 1.55
N LEU A 58 6.77 -3.90 0.51
CA LEU A 58 6.53 -4.97 -0.45
C LEU A 58 7.79 -5.33 -1.25
N LYS A 59 8.58 -4.33 -1.70
CA LYS A 59 9.90 -4.59 -2.31
C LYS A 59 10.83 -5.33 -1.36
N ASN A 60 10.80 -4.99 -0.08
CA ASN A 60 11.60 -5.69 0.92
C ASN A 60 11.17 -7.16 1.06
N ILE A 61 9.86 -7.45 1.08
CA ILE A 61 9.36 -8.84 1.06
C ILE A 61 9.83 -9.59 -0.19
N ASP A 62 9.75 -8.96 -1.38
CA ASP A 62 10.21 -9.57 -2.63
C ASP A 62 11.72 -9.88 -2.58
N LYS A 63 12.51 -8.99 -1.96
CA LYS A 63 13.94 -9.19 -1.71
C LYS A 63 14.21 -10.33 -0.71
N ILE A 64 13.57 -10.31 0.46
CA ILE A 64 13.73 -11.34 1.51
C ILE A 64 13.38 -12.71 0.95
N SER A 65 12.28 -12.79 0.19
CA SER A 65 11.80 -14.02 -0.40
C SER A 65 12.54 -14.48 -1.66
N GLU A 66 13.61 -13.78 -2.05
CA GLU A 66 14.36 -14.05 -3.29
C GLU A 66 13.45 -14.09 -4.54
N LYS A 67 12.41 -13.26 -4.57
CA LYS A 67 11.37 -13.20 -5.64
C LYS A 67 10.54 -14.46 -5.80
N LYS A 68 10.54 -15.35 -4.80
CA LYS A 68 9.85 -16.67 -4.85
C LYS A 68 8.46 -16.64 -4.25
N LEU A 69 8.10 -15.60 -3.47
CA LEU A 69 6.81 -15.55 -2.79
C LEU A 69 5.70 -15.10 -3.73
N PHE A 70 5.77 -13.86 -4.22
CA PHE A 70 4.67 -13.21 -4.94
C PHE A 70 4.30 -13.85 -6.28
N ILE A 71 5.20 -14.63 -6.89
CA ILE A 71 4.90 -15.41 -8.10
C ILE A 71 3.76 -16.43 -7.90
N ASN A 72 3.48 -16.82 -6.65
CA ASN A 72 2.41 -17.76 -6.31
C ASN A 72 1.07 -17.06 -5.99
N TYR A 73 1.04 -15.73 -5.96
CA TYR A 73 -0.12 -14.93 -5.54
C TYR A 73 -0.47 -13.90 -6.62
N THR A 74 -1.02 -14.33 -7.75
CA THR A 74 -1.17 -13.50 -8.95
C THR A 74 -2.39 -12.58 -8.96
N ASN A 75 -3.21 -12.59 -7.90
CA ASN A 75 -4.40 -11.74 -7.78
C ASN A 75 -4.06 -10.24 -7.74
N ILE A 76 -2.85 -9.91 -7.29
CA ILE A 76 -2.36 -8.55 -7.19
C ILE A 76 -1.20 -8.35 -8.18
N PRO A 77 -1.18 -7.24 -8.96
CA PRO A 77 -0.06 -6.92 -9.83
C PRO A 77 1.12 -6.38 -9.00
N TRP A 78 1.79 -7.24 -8.22
CA TRP A 78 2.80 -6.85 -7.22
C TRP A 78 3.89 -5.93 -7.74
N LYS A 79 4.36 -6.13 -8.98
CA LYS A 79 5.35 -5.23 -9.60
C LYS A 79 4.86 -3.79 -9.68
N ARG A 80 3.58 -3.57 -10.00
CA ARG A 80 2.96 -2.25 -10.05
C ARG A 80 2.81 -1.66 -8.64
N VAL A 81 2.35 -2.46 -7.68
CA VAL A 81 2.15 -2.02 -6.29
C VAL A 81 3.49 -1.66 -5.61
N MET A 82 4.55 -2.42 -5.88
CA MET A 82 5.90 -2.07 -5.45
C MET A 82 6.37 -0.74 -6.07
N GLY A 83 5.98 -0.45 -7.31
CA GLY A 83 6.23 0.82 -7.99
C GLY A 83 5.40 2.00 -7.50
N MET A 84 4.69 1.90 -6.37
CA MET A 84 3.79 2.95 -5.87
C MET A 84 4.48 4.31 -5.75
N ARG A 85 5.75 4.35 -5.34
CA ARG A 85 6.53 5.59 -5.29
C ARG A 85 6.60 6.27 -6.64
N ASP A 86 6.91 5.52 -7.70
CA ASP A 86 7.11 6.10 -9.03
C ASP A 86 5.78 6.57 -9.63
N ILE A 87 4.67 5.94 -9.24
CA ILE A 87 3.29 6.38 -9.55
C ILE A 87 3.00 7.70 -8.82
N ILE A 88 3.20 7.78 -7.51
CA ILE A 88 2.88 8.98 -6.73
C ILE A 88 3.84 10.14 -7.06
N SER A 89 5.13 9.86 -7.31
CA SER A 89 6.15 10.89 -7.50
C SER A 89 6.12 11.55 -8.88
N HIS A 90 5.80 10.81 -9.94
CA HIS A 90 5.71 11.40 -11.28
C HIS A 90 4.52 12.34 -11.44
N HIS A 91 3.45 12.08 -10.68
CA HIS A 91 2.28 12.93 -10.60
C HIS A 91 2.37 13.92 -9.43
N TYR A 92 3.51 14.09 -8.76
CA TYR A 92 3.59 14.84 -7.49
C TYR A 92 3.35 16.36 -7.60
N PHE A 93 3.41 16.94 -8.79
CA PHE A 93 3.04 18.34 -9.02
C PHE A 93 1.59 18.53 -9.49
N ASP A 94 1.00 17.46 -10.04
CA ASP A 94 -0.40 17.34 -10.42
C ASP A 94 -0.98 16.14 -9.66
N ILE A 95 -0.85 16.12 -8.30
CA ILE A 95 -1.25 14.95 -7.51
C ILE A 95 -2.73 14.77 -7.77
N ASP A 96 -3.03 13.76 -8.56
CA ASP A 96 -4.39 13.46 -8.89
C ASP A 96 -4.96 12.83 -7.63
N ALA A 97 -5.57 13.68 -6.80
CA ALA A 97 -6.35 13.30 -5.65
C ALA A 97 -7.29 12.13 -6.01
N GLU A 98 -7.69 12.02 -7.29
CA GLU A 98 -8.42 10.89 -7.87
C GLU A 98 -7.64 9.58 -7.79
N THR A 99 -6.37 9.55 -8.22
CA THR A 99 -5.53 8.34 -8.14
C THR A 99 -5.36 7.88 -6.70
N VAL A 100 -5.09 8.80 -5.76
CA VAL A 100 -4.94 8.46 -4.34
C VAL A 100 -6.25 7.98 -3.75
N PHE A 101 -7.36 8.66 -4.09
CA PHE A 101 -8.71 8.27 -3.69
C PHE A 101 -9.05 6.85 -4.16
N ASP A 102 -8.82 6.54 -5.44
CA ASP A 102 -9.13 5.22 -6.02
C ASP A 102 -8.33 4.08 -5.38
N VAL A 103 -7.03 4.33 -5.15
CA VAL A 103 -6.16 3.37 -4.45
C VAL A 103 -6.69 3.11 -3.04
N CYS A 104 -7.07 4.16 -2.31
CA CYS A 104 -7.58 4.01 -0.95
C CYS A 104 -8.97 3.37 -0.89
N ASN A 105 -9.84 3.71 -1.85
CA ASN A 105 -11.23 3.28 -1.88
C ASN A 105 -11.39 1.81 -2.31
N SER A 106 -10.48 1.26 -3.13
CA SER A 106 -10.66 -0.07 -3.71
C SER A 106 -9.44 -0.98 -3.66
N GLU A 107 -8.25 -0.47 -3.99
CA GLU A 107 -7.06 -1.31 -4.19
C GLU A 107 -6.41 -1.73 -2.87
N LEU A 108 -6.40 -0.85 -1.85
CA LEU A 108 -5.82 -1.16 -0.54
C LEU A 108 -6.49 -2.36 0.13
N ASN A 109 -7.81 -2.49 0.03
CA ASN A 109 -8.53 -3.61 0.61
C ASN A 109 -8.16 -4.94 -0.09
N LYS A 110 -7.97 -4.93 -1.42
CA LYS A 110 -7.51 -6.12 -2.15
C LYS A 110 -6.12 -6.55 -1.71
N ILE A 111 -5.20 -5.59 -1.53
CA ILE A 111 -3.84 -5.83 -1.03
C ILE A 111 -3.89 -6.41 0.38
N ARG A 112 -4.69 -5.83 1.28
CA ARG A 112 -4.89 -6.33 2.65
C ARG A 112 -5.31 -7.80 2.66
N ILE A 113 -6.36 -8.14 1.92
CA ILE A 113 -6.91 -9.51 1.86
C ILE A 113 -5.84 -10.50 1.36
N GLU A 114 -5.12 -10.18 0.28
CA GLU A 114 -4.11 -11.09 -0.25
C GLU A 114 -2.91 -11.23 0.69
N LEU A 115 -2.50 -10.15 1.38
CA LEU A 115 -1.43 -10.21 2.38
C LEU A 115 -1.82 -11.01 3.62
N GLU A 116 -3.07 -10.93 4.07
CA GLU A 116 -3.58 -11.76 5.17
C GLU A 116 -3.54 -13.24 4.80
N LYS A 117 -3.98 -13.60 3.58
CA LYS A 117 -3.87 -14.96 3.04
C LYS A 117 -2.41 -15.44 2.99
N ILE A 118 -1.50 -14.63 2.43
CA ILE A 118 -0.07 -14.97 2.38
C ILE A 118 0.48 -15.24 3.79
N LYS A 119 0.12 -14.39 4.76
CA LYS A 119 0.55 -14.54 6.15
C LYS A 119 0.07 -15.87 6.74
N GLU A 120 -1.19 -16.24 6.52
CA GLU A 120 -1.73 -17.53 6.98
C GLU A 120 -1.00 -18.72 6.35
N ASP A 121 -0.77 -18.68 5.04
CA ASP A 121 -0.07 -19.75 4.32
C ASP A 121 1.39 -19.91 4.78
N LEU A 122 2.06 -18.83 5.17
CA LEU A 122 3.44 -18.87 5.66
C LEU A 122 3.56 -19.44 7.09
N LEU A 123 2.50 -19.34 7.89
CA LEU A 123 2.44 -19.81 9.28
C LEU A 123 1.94 -21.26 9.40
N ARG A 124 1.46 -21.85 8.30
CA ARG A 124 1.16 -23.30 8.20
C ARG A 124 2.44 -24.09 7.93
#